data_AF-A0A0R3JVV0-F1
#
_entry.id   AF-A0A0R3JVV0-F1
#
_cell.length_a   1.000
_cell.length_b   1.000
_cell.length_c   1.000
_cell.angle_alpha   90.00
_cell.angle_beta   90.00
_cell.angle_gamma   90.00
#
_symmetry.space_group_name_H-M   'P 1'
#
loop_
_entity.id
_entity.type
_entity.pdbx_description
1 polymer ?
#
loop_
_entity_poly.entity_id
_entity_poly.type
_entity_poly.pdbx_seq_one_letter_code
_entity_poly.pdbx_strand_id
1 'polypeptide(L)'
;MNSPIGIPIYINKNLILDLYSILINGYIESREELYLKNIDTAFRLQLGNKYTTNQGSKRTDPSDKNLVKDNSNNCSKDRSVLVDNRNGDRNQIRIRKIFTTFQFFNNMKSIMQNNNLVKRFDELSSYDSISPVEYLEFEGRISQISVQSQINTIVSLIESFDTKELDKLIPSSSLTNFTVISKQLKKLNEFLGQNNTTTMIIENSHFKSILNVNTNFFLDKNSYIYDDVNCNCKVFCKIIKVLNHNEKINLLSKTCEQDYYTKLLLQTKQFLDILNQNNILVPEMFSCEVMYPAIQAIPIAMYI
;
A
#
# COMPACT_ATOMS: atom_id res chain seq x y z
N MET A 1 -8.07 21.87 14.44
CA MET A 1 -9.32 21.09 14.55
C MET A 1 -8.96 19.63 14.40
N ASN A 2 -9.51 18.74 15.21
CA ASN A 2 -9.28 17.30 15.06
C ASN A 2 -10.11 16.82 13.86
N SER A 3 -9.47 16.28 12.83
CA SER A 3 -10.18 15.48 11.85
C SER A 3 -10.73 14.23 12.54
N PRO A 4 -11.96 13.77 12.22
CA PRO A 4 -12.43 12.47 12.69
C PRO A 4 -11.43 11.38 12.28
N ILE A 5 -11.29 10.36 13.15
CA ILE A 5 -10.42 9.22 12.89
C ILE A 5 -11.15 8.31 11.89
N GLY A 6 -11.02 8.64 10.60
CA GLY A 6 -11.56 7.81 9.53
C GLY A 6 -10.90 6.43 9.52
N ILE A 7 -11.71 5.39 9.41
CA ILE A 7 -11.26 4.00 9.33
C ILE A 7 -10.72 3.78 7.92
N PRO A 8 -9.43 3.47 7.73
CA PRO A 8 -8.90 3.19 6.40
C PRO A 8 -9.48 1.87 5.87
N ILE A 9 -9.94 1.89 4.62
CA ILE A 9 -10.33 0.70 3.86
C ILE A 9 -9.22 0.29 2.87
N TYR A 10 -8.46 1.26 2.35
CA TYR A 10 -7.37 1.08 1.40
C TYR A 10 -6.16 1.94 1.77
N ILE A 11 -4.97 1.35 1.78
CA ILE A 11 -3.69 2.03 2.04
C ILE A 11 -2.63 1.49 1.08
N ASN A 12 -2.21 2.28 0.09
CA ASN A 12 -1.09 1.94 -0.79
C ASN A 12 0.23 2.08 -0.03
N LYS A 13 0.64 0.98 0.60
CA LYS A 13 1.75 0.93 1.56
C LYS A 13 3.08 1.38 0.94
N ASN A 14 3.30 1.06 -0.33
CA ASN A 14 4.52 1.39 -1.05
C ASN A 14 4.58 2.91 -1.28
N LEU A 15 3.56 3.49 -1.93
CA LEU A 15 3.52 4.94 -2.18
C LEU A 15 3.62 5.76 -0.90
N ILE A 16 3.05 5.30 0.22
CA ILE A 16 3.14 6.00 1.51
C ILE A 16 4.56 5.94 2.07
N LEU A 17 5.26 4.81 1.96
CA LEU A 17 6.67 4.72 2.37
C LEU A 17 7.57 5.57 1.46
N ASP A 18 7.35 5.55 0.15
CA ASP A 18 8.08 6.35 -0.83
C ASP A 18 7.91 7.86 -0.56
N LEU A 19 6.66 8.32 -0.41
CA LEU A 19 6.34 9.72 -0.11
C LEU A 19 6.85 10.15 1.28
N TYR A 20 6.75 9.29 2.29
CA TYR A 20 7.29 9.58 3.63
C TYR A 20 8.81 9.70 3.61
N SER A 21 9.50 8.87 2.82
CA SER A 21 10.96 8.93 2.65
C SER A 21 11.40 10.28 2.05
N ILE A 22 10.65 10.80 1.06
CA ILE A 22 10.91 12.10 0.42
C ILE A 22 10.67 13.27 1.40
N LEU A 23 9.70 13.16 2.30
CA LEU A 23 9.29 14.24 3.21
C LEU A 23 10.15 14.37 4.49
N ILE A 24 10.84 13.30 4.92
CA ILE A 24 11.54 13.24 6.23
C ILE A 24 12.97 12.67 6.08
N ASN A 25 13.64 12.93 4.96
CA ASN A 25 15.04 12.55 4.71
C ASN A 25 15.35 11.04 4.77
N GLY A 26 14.40 10.20 4.35
CA GLY A 26 14.68 8.83 3.89
C GLY A 26 14.98 7.75 4.94
N TYR A 27 15.06 8.07 6.24
CA TYR A 27 15.39 7.09 7.28
C TYR A 27 14.17 6.63 8.08
N ILE A 28 14.17 5.34 8.47
CA ILE A 28 13.21 4.77 9.41
C ILE A 28 13.94 4.58 10.74
N GLU A 29 13.67 5.43 11.74
CA GLU A 29 14.29 5.31 13.07
C GLU A 29 13.74 4.10 13.83
N SER A 30 14.46 2.97 13.75
CA SER A 30 14.26 1.82 14.63
C SER A 30 15.19 1.95 15.83
N ARG A 31 14.73 2.60 16.91
CA ARG A 31 15.49 2.67 18.16
C ARG A 31 15.57 1.29 18.83
N GLU A 32 16.79 0.85 19.13
CA GLU A 32 17.07 -0.34 19.92
C GLU A 32 17.71 0.04 21.26
N GLU A 33 17.24 -0.56 22.36
CA GLU A 33 17.79 -0.36 23.70
C GLU A 33 18.17 -1.73 24.29
N LEU A 34 19.47 -1.92 24.55
CA LEU A 34 20.08 -3.20 24.96
C LEU A 34 20.26 -3.26 26.48
N TYR A 35 19.74 -4.32 27.09
CA TYR A 35 19.97 -4.65 28.50
C TYR A 35 20.91 -5.85 28.63
N LEU A 36 21.85 -5.76 29.58
CA LEU A 36 22.86 -6.78 29.89
C LEU A 36 22.87 -7.01 31.40
N LYS A 37 22.75 -8.27 31.83
CA LYS A 37 22.86 -8.65 33.25
C LYS A 37 24.16 -9.43 33.47
N ASN A 38 25.25 -8.69 33.63
CA ASN A 38 26.53 -9.25 34.07
C ASN A 38 26.43 -9.70 35.53
N ILE A 39 26.57 -11.00 35.79
CA ILE A 39 26.75 -11.56 37.14
C ILE A 39 28.25 -11.85 37.30
N ASP A 40 29.05 -10.78 37.29
CA ASP A 40 30.51 -10.87 37.40
C ASP A 40 30.94 -11.04 38.87
N THR A 41 30.63 -12.19 39.47
CA THR A 41 31.07 -12.55 40.84
C THR A 41 32.57 -12.88 40.86
N ALA A 42 33.40 -11.86 40.65
CA ALA A 42 34.85 -11.97 40.51
C ALA A 42 35.57 -12.17 41.86
N PHE A 43 35.46 -13.38 42.42
CA PHE A 43 36.11 -13.75 43.68
C PHE A 43 37.64 -13.90 43.55
N ARG A 44 38.36 -12.77 43.55
CA ARG A 44 39.82 -12.71 43.49
C ARG A 44 40.47 -12.98 44.85
N LEU A 45 40.62 -14.26 45.19
CA LEU A 45 41.37 -14.69 46.37
C LEU A 45 42.88 -14.77 46.04
N GLN A 46 43.63 -13.69 46.29
CA GLN A 46 45.08 -13.65 46.07
C GLN A 46 45.86 -14.16 47.29
N LEU A 47 45.97 -15.47 47.46
CA LEU A 47 46.91 -16.09 48.42
C LEU A 47 48.27 -16.34 47.77
N GLY A 48 49.32 -15.67 48.26
CA GLY A 48 50.71 -15.98 47.93
C GLY A 48 51.66 -14.84 48.26
N ASN A 49 52.81 -15.17 48.84
CA ASN A 49 53.92 -14.22 49.02
C ASN A 49 54.52 -13.87 47.65
N LYS A 50 54.05 -12.79 47.02
CA LYS A 50 54.63 -12.29 45.78
C LYS A 50 55.82 -11.38 46.08
N TYR A 51 57.03 -11.86 45.82
CA TYR A 51 58.18 -10.98 45.60
C TYR A 51 57.99 -10.26 44.26
N THR A 52 57.32 -9.11 44.26
CA THR A 52 57.13 -8.29 43.06
C THR A 52 58.35 -7.39 42.82
N THR A 53 59.30 -7.87 42.05
CA THR A 53 60.36 -7.04 41.44
C THR A 53 59.76 -6.29 40.25
N ASN A 54 59.14 -5.14 40.49
CA ASN A 54 58.56 -4.34 39.42
C ASN A 54 59.66 -3.55 38.69
N GLN A 55 60.08 -4.04 37.52
CA GLN A 55 60.88 -3.26 36.56
C GLN A 55 59.95 -2.52 35.62
N GLY A 56 59.63 -1.26 35.95
CA GLY A 56 58.82 -0.40 35.10
C GLY A 56 59.69 0.37 34.11
N SER A 57 59.48 0.20 32.81
CA SER A 57 59.99 1.13 31.80
C SER A 57 58.82 1.97 31.25
N LYS A 58 58.94 3.29 31.34
CA LYS A 58 57.94 4.22 30.80
C LYS A 58 58.59 5.05 29.70
N ARG A 59 58.19 4.80 28.45
CA ARG A 59 58.41 5.73 27.34
C ARG A 59 57.40 6.85 27.46
N THR A 60 57.86 8.08 27.68
CA THR A 60 57.02 9.28 27.71
C THR A 60 56.99 10.04 26.38
N ASP A 61 57.72 9.57 25.37
CA ASP A 61 57.90 10.25 24.08
C ASP A 61 58.08 9.20 22.95
N PRO A 62 57.49 9.36 21.74
CA PRO A 62 57.65 8.40 20.64
C PRO A 62 59.05 8.35 20.03
N SER A 63 59.90 9.36 20.29
CA SER A 63 61.25 9.49 19.71
C SER A 63 62.36 8.77 20.47
N ASP A 64 62.00 7.94 21.46
CA ASP A 64 62.84 6.98 22.20
C ASP A 64 64.04 7.54 23.00
N LYS A 65 64.16 8.88 23.12
CA LYS A 65 65.29 9.54 23.80
C LYS A 65 65.21 9.59 25.33
N ASN A 66 64.03 9.37 25.92
CA ASN A 66 63.82 9.39 27.37
C ASN A 66 63.19 8.09 27.85
N LEU A 67 64.03 7.19 28.37
CA LEU A 67 63.63 5.85 28.82
C LEU A 67 63.86 5.73 30.33
N VAL A 68 62.92 6.25 31.11
CA VAL A 68 62.96 6.14 32.58
C VAL A 68 62.68 4.69 32.97
N LYS A 69 63.63 4.08 33.69
CA LYS A 69 63.51 2.76 34.31
C LYS A 69 63.38 2.95 35.82
N ASP A 70 62.30 2.43 36.38
CA ASP A 70 62.03 2.45 37.81
C ASP A 70 62.06 1.01 38.36
N ASN A 71 62.78 0.82 39.47
CA ASN A 71 63.04 -0.47 40.10
C ASN A 71 62.64 -0.38 41.57
N SER A 72 61.40 -0.73 41.89
CA SER A 72 60.89 -0.78 43.27
C SER A 72 60.71 -2.22 43.76
N ASN A 73 61.38 -2.53 44.87
CA ASN A 73 61.29 -3.82 45.57
C ASN A 73 60.53 -3.63 46.89
N ASN A 74 59.19 -3.67 46.84
CA ASN A 74 58.36 -3.68 48.04
C ASN A 74 58.05 -5.12 48.47
N CYS A 75 58.10 -5.37 49.79
CA CYS A 75 57.72 -6.63 50.41
C CYS A 75 56.64 -6.37 51.45
N SER A 76 55.36 -6.43 51.04
CA SER A 76 54.21 -6.32 51.94
C SER A 76 53.56 -7.68 52.18
N LYS A 77 52.97 -7.86 53.37
CA LYS A 77 52.25 -9.09 53.78
C LYS A 77 50.74 -8.84 53.80
N ASP A 78 50.20 -8.36 52.69
CA ASP A 78 48.81 -7.95 52.61
C ASP A 78 47.88 -9.14 52.37
N ARG A 79 47.15 -9.54 53.42
CA ARG A 79 45.95 -10.40 53.29
C ARG A 79 44.74 -9.52 52.96
N SER A 80 44.60 -9.10 51.71
CA SER A 80 43.39 -8.44 51.22
C SER A 80 42.38 -9.48 50.70
N VAL A 81 41.22 -9.57 51.35
CA VAL A 81 40.03 -10.25 50.84
C VAL A 81 39.03 -9.19 50.42
N LEU A 82 38.92 -8.96 49.11
CA LEU A 82 38.00 -7.98 48.52
C LEU A 82 36.78 -8.73 47.93
N VAL A 83 35.64 -8.58 48.59
CA VAL A 83 34.33 -9.08 48.11
C VAL A 83 33.55 -7.88 47.58
N ASP A 84 33.78 -7.53 46.32
CA ASP A 84 33.23 -6.33 45.69
C ASP A 84 31.80 -6.59 45.18
N ASN A 85 30.85 -6.68 46.11
CA ASN A 85 29.46 -7.11 45.86
C ASN A 85 28.60 -6.03 45.17
N ARG A 86 28.89 -5.74 43.89
CA ARG A 86 28.22 -4.70 43.08
C ARG A 86 26.84 -5.15 42.55
N ASN A 87 25.94 -5.51 43.46
CA ASN A 87 24.55 -5.86 43.12
C ASN A 87 23.75 -4.61 42.69
N GLY A 88 23.83 -4.27 41.40
CA GLY A 88 23.00 -3.26 40.76
C GLY A 88 22.06 -3.87 39.72
N ASP A 89 20.80 -4.14 40.10
CA ASP A 89 19.78 -4.58 39.15
C ASP A 89 19.44 -3.47 38.15
N ARG A 90 19.87 -3.64 36.90
CA ARG A 90 19.49 -2.79 35.77
C ARG A 90 18.51 -3.53 34.85
N ASN A 91 17.22 -3.36 35.14
CA ASN A 91 16.12 -3.88 34.32
C ASN A 91 15.90 -2.98 33.10
N GLN A 92 16.17 -3.47 31.88
CA GLN A 92 16.05 -2.71 30.56
C GLN A 92 14.97 -3.70 29.90
N ILE A 93 13.86 -3.15 29.39
CA ILE A 93 12.82 -3.84 28.60
C ILE A 93 13.03 -3.47 27.12
N ARG A 94 13.21 -4.43 26.21
CA ARG A 94 13.41 -4.15 24.77
C ARG A 94 12.08 -3.81 24.08
N ILE A 95 11.66 -2.55 24.15
CA ILE A 95 10.40 -2.06 23.55
C ILE A 95 10.60 -1.74 22.05
N ARG A 96 10.30 -2.71 21.17
CA ARG A 96 10.30 -2.49 19.71
C ARG A 96 9.05 -1.72 19.27
N LYS A 97 9.15 -0.39 19.12
CA LYS A 97 8.09 0.43 18.52
C LYS A 97 8.04 0.22 16.99
N ILE A 98 7.12 -0.63 16.52
CA ILE A 98 6.82 -0.78 15.09
C ILE A 98 5.74 0.24 14.73
N PHE A 99 6.08 1.24 13.91
CA PHE A 99 5.07 2.15 13.36
C PHE A 99 4.20 1.40 12.34
N THR A 100 2.88 1.51 12.48
CA THR A 100 1.93 0.95 11.51
C THR A 100 1.87 1.83 10.25
N THR A 101 1.45 1.26 9.11
CA THR A 101 1.27 2.04 7.87
C THR A 101 0.26 3.18 8.05
N PHE A 102 -0.70 3.04 8.97
CA PHE A 102 -1.63 4.10 9.35
C PHE A 102 -0.93 5.26 10.08
N GLN A 103 0.05 5.00 10.95
CA GLN A 103 0.84 6.07 11.57
C GLN A 103 1.72 6.79 10.55
N PHE A 104 2.36 6.05 9.64
CA PHE A 104 3.11 6.65 8.52
C PHE A 104 2.20 7.52 7.64
N PHE A 105 1.03 7.03 7.27
CA PHE A 105 0.02 7.78 6.51
C PHE A 105 -0.40 9.08 7.22
N ASN A 106 -0.76 9.01 8.51
CA ASN A 106 -1.21 10.18 9.27
C ASN A 106 -0.09 11.21 9.40
N ASN A 107 1.13 10.79 9.74
CA ASN A 107 2.29 11.68 9.81
C ASN A 107 2.59 12.35 8.44
N MET A 108 2.63 11.54 7.36
CA MET A 108 2.83 11.99 5.98
C MET A 108 1.78 13.05 5.60
N LYS A 109 0.50 12.72 5.79
CA LYS A 109 -0.64 13.58 5.48
C LYS A 109 -0.60 14.88 6.28
N SER A 110 -0.27 14.83 7.57
CA SER A 110 -0.12 16.04 8.39
C SER A 110 0.99 16.96 7.87
N ILE A 111 2.15 16.43 7.48
CA ILE A 111 3.24 17.22 6.90
C ILE A 111 2.82 17.83 5.56
N MET A 112 2.21 17.04 4.68
CA MET A 112 1.74 17.54 3.38
C MET A 112 0.65 18.61 3.52
N GLN A 113 -0.27 18.48 4.49
CA GLN A 113 -1.30 19.49 4.75
C GLN A 113 -0.72 20.76 5.41
N ASN A 114 0.22 20.65 6.34
CA ASN A 114 0.92 21.80 6.93
C ASN A 114 1.73 22.59 5.88
N ASN A 115 2.26 21.90 4.87
CA ASN A 115 3.00 22.49 3.76
C ASN A 115 2.11 22.92 2.57
N ASN A 116 0.77 22.89 2.72
CA ASN A 116 -0.21 23.19 1.66
C ASN A 116 -0.05 22.38 0.36
N LEU A 117 0.53 21.17 0.42
CA LEU A 117 0.75 20.29 -0.72
C LEU A 117 -0.49 19.47 -1.13
N VAL A 118 -1.56 19.51 -0.33
CA VAL A 118 -2.81 18.78 -0.56
C VAL A 118 -3.95 19.76 -0.69
N LYS A 119 -4.62 19.73 -1.84
CA LYS A 119 -5.87 20.44 -2.05
C LYS A 119 -7.03 19.62 -1.49
N ARG A 120 -7.88 20.24 -0.66
CA ARG A 120 -9.18 19.66 -0.29
C ARG A 120 -10.24 20.12 -1.28
N PHE A 121 -11.15 19.22 -1.64
CA PHE A 121 -12.27 19.49 -2.53
C PHE A 121 -13.58 19.28 -1.76
N ASP A 122 -14.10 20.38 -1.22
CA ASP A 122 -15.37 20.44 -0.51
C ASP A 122 -16.51 20.82 -1.49
N GLU A 123 -17.78 20.67 -1.10
CA GLU A 123 -18.96 20.82 -1.98
C GLU A 123 -19.06 22.18 -2.73
N LEU A 124 -18.39 23.23 -2.22
CA LEU A 124 -18.35 24.57 -2.82
C LEU A 124 -17.27 24.75 -3.90
N SER A 125 -16.47 23.72 -4.19
CA SER A 125 -15.33 23.77 -5.10
C SER A 125 -15.77 23.57 -6.57
N SER A 126 -15.29 24.41 -7.51
CA SER A 126 -15.45 24.08 -8.93
C SER A 126 -14.45 23.01 -9.38
N TYR A 127 -14.93 22.08 -10.21
CA TYR A 127 -14.13 21.11 -10.96
C TYR A 127 -12.98 21.77 -11.75
N ASP A 128 -13.21 22.95 -12.34
CA ASP A 128 -12.20 23.67 -13.15
C ASP A 128 -10.96 24.09 -12.35
N SER A 129 -11.06 24.06 -11.02
CA SER A 129 -9.93 24.36 -10.13
C SER A 129 -8.99 23.16 -9.94
N ILE A 130 -9.35 21.96 -10.37
CA ILE A 130 -8.53 20.75 -10.24
C ILE A 130 -7.48 20.74 -11.36
N SER A 131 -6.18 20.71 -11.01
CA SER A 131 -5.11 20.60 -12.02
C SER A 131 -4.39 19.23 -11.99
N PRO A 132 -3.83 18.75 -13.11
CA PRO A 132 -3.03 17.52 -13.12
C PRO A 132 -1.81 17.59 -12.19
N VAL A 133 -1.33 16.44 -11.72
CA VAL A 133 -0.15 16.29 -10.84
C VAL A 133 -0.35 16.77 -9.38
N GLU A 134 -1.39 17.56 -9.07
CA GLU A 134 -1.78 17.90 -7.70
C GLU A 134 -2.14 16.66 -6.84
N TYR A 135 -2.00 16.80 -5.51
CA TYR A 135 -2.60 15.87 -4.54
C TYR A 135 -3.96 16.40 -4.11
N LEU A 136 -4.98 15.54 -4.20
CA LEU A 136 -6.38 15.87 -3.93
C LEU A 136 -6.92 15.01 -2.78
N GLU A 137 -7.71 15.64 -1.93
CA GLU A 137 -8.51 15.00 -0.88
C GLU A 137 -9.97 15.38 -1.06
N PHE A 138 -10.82 14.41 -1.38
CA PHE A 138 -12.25 14.63 -1.68
C PHE A 138 -13.14 13.54 -1.06
N GLU A 139 -14.42 13.85 -0.85
CA GLU A 139 -15.45 12.88 -0.46
C GLU A 139 -16.29 12.45 -1.68
N GLY A 140 -16.72 11.18 -1.72
CA GLY A 140 -17.55 10.62 -2.77
C GLY A 140 -18.05 9.21 -2.42
N ARG A 141 -18.79 8.56 -3.32
CA ARG A 141 -19.36 7.21 -3.13
C ARG A 141 -18.74 6.19 -4.07
N ILE A 142 -18.53 4.97 -3.58
CA ILE A 142 -18.12 3.84 -4.42
C ILE A 142 -19.26 3.46 -5.36
N SER A 143 -19.04 3.59 -6.67
CA SER A 143 -20.01 3.27 -7.71
C SER A 143 -20.16 1.75 -7.89
N GLN A 144 -21.36 1.34 -8.30
CA GLN A 144 -21.66 -0.03 -8.71
C GLN A 144 -21.09 -0.38 -10.11
N ILE A 145 -20.70 0.64 -10.89
CA ILE A 145 -20.25 0.46 -12.28
C ILE A 145 -18.84 -0.15 -12.29
N SER A 146 -18.74 -1.40 -12.75
CA SER A 146 -17.47 -2.10 -12.91
C SER A 146 -17.52 -3.05 -14.11
N VAL A 147 -16.73 -2.75 -15.15
CA VAL A 147 -16.64 -3.59 -16.37
C VAL A 147 -16.22 -5.03 -16.02
N GLN A 148 -15.34 -5.20 -15.03
CA GLN A 148 -14.89 -6.51 -14.57
C GLN A 148 -16.05 -7.30 -13.92
N SER A 149 -16.90 -6.63 -13.14
CA SER A 149 -18.11 -7.24 -12.57
C SER A 149 -19.13 -7.60 -13.66
N GLN A 150 -19.41 -6.68 -14.59
CA GLN A 150 -20.33 -6.93 -15.72
C GLN A 150 -19.89 -8.13 -16.59
N ILE A 151 -18.59 -8.26 -16.86
CA ILE A 151 -18.02 -9.41 -17.57
C ILE A 151 -18.22 -10.70 -16.76
N ASN A 152 -17.94 -10.70 -15.46
CA ASN A 152 -18.20 -11.87 -14.60
C ASN A 152 -19.68 -12.27 -14.63
N THR A 153 -20.62 -11.33 -14.48
CA THR A 153 -22.06 -11.61 -14.51
C THR A 153 -22.49 -12.26 -15.82
N ILE A 154 -22.01 -11.75 -16.97
CA ILE A 154 -22.36 -12.28 -18.29
C ILE A 154 -21.72 -13.66 -18.53
N VAL A 155 -20.48 -13.87 -18.08
CA VAL A 155 -19.82 -15.18 -18.14
C VAL A 155 -20.56 -16.21 -17.27
N SER A 156 -20.89 -15.88 -16.01
CA SER A 156 -21.65 -16.76 -15.13
C SER A 156 -23.06 -17.04 -15.63
N LEU A 157 -23.69 -16.09 -16.34
CA LEU A 157 -24.97 -16.31 -17.01
C LEU A 157 -24.85 -17.28 -18.19
N ILE A 158 -23.82 -17.15 -19.04
CA ILE A 158 -23.62 -18.09 -20.16
C ILE A 158 -23.31 -19.50 -19.63
N GLU A 159 -22.57 -19.61 -18.53
CA GLU A 159 -22.19 -20.90 -17.92
C GLU A 159 -23.23 -21.48 -16.95
N SER A 160 -24.36 -20.80 -16.69
CA SER A 160 -25.49 -21.39 -15.96
C SER A 160 -26.40 -22.28 -16.84
N PHE A 161 -26.22 -22.22 -18.16
CA PHE A 161 -26.83 -23.11 -19.15
C PHE A 161 -25.77 -24.04 -19.77
N ASP A 162 -26.16 -25.16 -20.39
CA ASP A 162 -25.23 -25.90 -21.24
C ASP A 162 -24.94 -25.06 -22.49
N THR A 163 -23.68 -24.64 -22.66
CA THR A 163 -23.30 -23.79 -23.79
C THR A 163 -23.51 -24.49 -25.14
N LYS A 164 -23.59 -25.82 -25.19
CA LYS A 164 -23.95 -26.57 -26.40
C LYS A 164 -25.40 -26.39 -26.81
N GLU A 165 -26.31 -26.16 -25.85
CA GLU A 165 -27.71 -25.86 -26.14
C GLU A 165 -27.87 -24.40 -26.57
N LEU A 166 -27.15 -23.47 -25.91
CA LEU A 166 -27.07 -22.08 -26.34
C LEU A 166 -26.46 -21.95 -27.75
N ASP A 167 -25.41 -22.71 -28.06
CA ASP A 167 -24.74 -22.71 -29.36
C ASP A 167 -25.67 -23.17 -30.51
N LYS A 168 -26.79 -23.87 -30.24
CA LYS A 168 -27.83 -24.21 -31.24
C LYS A 168 -28.74 -23.04 -31.61
N LEU A 169 -28.80 -22.00 -30.78
CA LEU A 169 -29.57 -20.78 -31.07
C LEU A 169 -28.91 -19.90 -32.15
N ILE A 170 -27.70 -20.27 -32.58
CA ILE A 170 -26.86 -19.52 -33.53
C ILE A 170 -26.85 -20.27 -34.87
N PRO A 171 -26.91 -19.56 -36.02
CA PRO A 171 -26.72 -20.18 -37.33
C PRO A 171 -25.40 -20.97 -37.41
N SER A 172 -25.48 -22.22 -37.88
CA SER A 172 -24.36 -23.17 -37.93
C SER A 172 -23.20 -22.76 -38.86
N SER A 173 -23.36 -21.68 -39.63
CA SER A 173 -22.31 -21.04 -40.43
C SER A 173 -21.43 -20.06 -39.62
N SER A 174 -21.78 -19.75 -38.37
CA SER A 174 -20.98 -18.84 -37.53
C SER A 174 -19.78 -19.54 -36.91
N LEU A 175 -18.58 -18.99 -37.13
CA LEU A 175 -17.36 -19.40 -36.43
C LEU A 175 -17.35 -18.99 -34.95
N THR A 176 -18.18 -18.00 -34.56
CA THR A 176 -18.26 -17.49 -33.18
C THR A 176 -19.58 -17.91 -32.55
N ASN A 177 -19.51 -18.55 -31.40
CA ASN A 177 -20.64 -19.06 -30.64
C ASN A 177 -20.53 -18.68 -29.15
N PHE A 178 -21.51 -19.03 -28.29
CA PHE A 178 -21.48 -18.70 -26.87
C PHE A 178 -20.28 -19.33 -26.16
N THR A 179 -19.91 -20.56 -26.54
CA THR A 179 -18.71 -21.23 -26.04
C THR A 179 -17.41 -20.46 -26.36
N VAL A 180 -17.34 -19.76 -27.50
CA VAL A 180 -16.20 -18.90 -27.89
C VAL A 180 -16.26 -17.55 -27.17
N ILE A 181 -17.42 -16.89 -27.15
CA ILE A 181 -17.63 -15.59 -26.49
C ILE A 181 -17.28 -15.67 -25.00
N SER A 182 -17.78 -16.69 -24.27
CA SER A 182 -17.43 -16.89 -22.85
C SER A 182 -15.92 -17.01 -22.62
N LYS A 183 -15.20 -17.74 -23.49
CA LYS A 183 -13.73 -17.86 -23.42
C LYS A 183 -13.00 -16.56 -23.73
N GLN A 184 -13.51 -15.73 -24.64
CA GLN A 184 -12.94 -14.41 -24.95
C GLN A 184 -13.19 -13.42 -23.81
N LEU A 185 -14.39 -13.42 -23.23
CA LEU A 185 -14.75 -12.62 -22.06
C LEU A 185 -13.91 -12.98 -20.82
N LYS A 186 -13.70 -14.27 -20.54
CA LYS A 186 -12.80 -14.73 -19.47
C LYS A 186 -11.37 -14.20 -19.63
N LYS A 187 -10.80 -14.24 -20.84
CA LYS A 187 -9.46 -13.68 -21.11
C LYS A 187 -9.41 -12.16 -20.95
N LEU A 188 -10.45 -11.43 -21.39
CA LEU A 188 -10.54 -9.99 -21.14
C LEU A 188 -10.58 -9.70 -19.63
N ASN A 189 -11.33 -10.49 -18.86
CA ASN A 189 -11.42 -10.37 -17.40
C ASN A 189 -10.05 -10.58 -16.71
N GLU A 190 -9.27 -11.56 -17.18
CA GLU A 190 -7.90 -11.83 -16.73
C GLU A 190 -6.97 -10.63 -17.00
N PHE A 191 -7.04 -10.01 -18.20
CA PHE A 191 -6.26 -8.80 -18.52
C PHE A 191 -6.67 -7.58 -17.68
N LEU A 192 -7.98 -7.35 -17.48
CA LEU A 192 -8.46 -6.22 -16.67
C LEU A 192 -8.08 -6.34 -15.19
N GLY A 193 -7.99 -7.57 -14.68
CA GLY A 193 -7.57 -7.91 -13.31
C GLY A 193 -6.06 -8.07 -13.10
N GLN A 194 -5.24 -7.92 -14.14
CA GLN A 194 -3.82 -8.29 -14.11
C GLN A 194 -3.04 -7.59 -12.98
N ASN A 195 -2.06 -8.31 -12.42
CA ASN A 195 -1.25 -7.90 -11.27
C ASN A 195 -2.08 -7.57 -10.01
N ASN A 196 -3.26 -8.18 -9.87
CA ASN A 196 -4.24 -7.89 -8.81
C ASN A 196 -4.69 -6.42 -8.81
N THR A 197 -4.80 -5.79 -9.98
CA THR A 197 -5.30 -4.42 -10.11
C THR A 197 -6.73 -4.41 -10.62
N THR A 198 -7.59 -3.54 -10.10
CA THR A 198 -8.92 -3.29 -10.66
C THR A 198 -9.17 -1.78 -10.76
N THR A 199 -10.21 -1.40 -11.48
CA THR A 199 -10.56 -0.01 -11.74
C THR A 199 -11.84 0.31 -10.99
N MET A 200 -11.76 1.20 -10.00
CA MET A 200 -12.92 1.70 -9.26
C MET A 200 -13.36 3.05 -9.82
N ILE A 201 -14.66 3.32 -9.73
CA ILE A 201 -15.24 4.64 -10.00
C ILE A 201 -15.80 5.17 -8.68
N ILE A 202 -15.33 6.35 -8.26
CA ILE A 202 -15.88 7.09 -7.12
C ILE A 202 -16.67 8.27 -7.67
N GLU A 203 -17.91 8.46 -7.23
CA GLU A 203 -18.80 9.50 -7.73
C GLU A 203 -19.10 10.53 -6.64
N ASN A 204 -18.92 11.81 -6.94
CA ASN A 204 -19.40 12.90 -6.10
C ASN A 204 -20.35 13.81 -6.90
N SER A 205 -20.83 14.89 -6.28
CA SER A 205 -21.78 15.84 -6.88
C SER A 205 -21.24 16.62 -8.09
N HIS A 206 -19.92 16.60 -8.32
CA HIS A 206 -19.23 17.43 -9.32
C HIS A 206 -18.54 16.64 -10.42
N PHE A 207 -18.03 15.44 -10.14
CA PHE A 207 -17.27 14.62 -11.10
C PHE A 207 -17.22 13.13 -10.73
N LYS A 208 -16.82 12.30 -11.71
CA LYS A 208 -16.43 10.90 -11.48
C LYS A 208 -14.91 10.74 -11.40
N SER A 209 -14.40 10.00 -10.42
CA SER A 209 -12.97 9.73 -10.23
C SER A 209 -12.66 8.27 -10.56
N ILE A 210 -11.79 8.06 -11.54
CA ILE A 210 -11.34 6.74 -11.98
C ILE A 210 -10.04 6.41 -11.24
N LEU A 211 -10.11 5.42 -10.35
CA LEU A 211 -9.03 5.00 -9.47
C LEU A 211 -8.52 3.60 -9.84
N ASN A 212 -7.25 3.50 -10.22
CA ASN A 212 -6.58 2.21 -10.37
C ASN A 212 -6.07 1.74 -8.99
N VAL A 213 -6.78 0.79 -8.38
CA VAL A 213 -6.43 0.19 -7.08
C VAL A 213 -5.72 -1.15 -7.26
N ASN A 214 -4.87 -1.54 -6.30
CA ASN A 214 -4.41 -2.93 -6.16
C ASN A 214 -5.16 -3.62 -5.02
N THR A 215 -5.73 -4.80 -5.25
CA THR A 215 -6.56 -5.50 -4.26
C THR A 215 -5.75 -5.90 -3.01
N ASN A 216 -4.44 -6.07 -3.12
CA ASN A 216 -3.55 -6.37 -1.98
C ASN A 216 -3.34 -5.21 -1.00
N PHE A 217 -3.82 -4.01 -1.33
CA PHE A 217 -3.71 -2.79 -0.50
C PHE A 217 -5.00 -2.42 0.23
N PHE A 218 -6.07 -3.19 0.05
CA PHE A 218 -7.20 -3.18 0.99
C PHE A 218 -6.79 -3.81 2.33
N LEU A 219 -7.43 -3.38 3.41
CA LEU A 219 -7.04 -3.76 4.77
C LEU A 219 -7.74 -5.01 5.29
N ASP A 220 -9.02 -5.19 4.96
CA ASP A 220 -9.61 -6.52 4.94
C ASP A 220 -9.28 -7.21 3.60
N LYS A 221 -9.19 -8.54 3.64
CA LYS A 221 -8.95 -9.43 2.51
C LYS A 221 -10.09 -10.43 2.30
N ASN A 222 -11.04 -10.47 3.22
CA ASN A 222 -12.19 -11.37 3.20
C ASN A 222 -13.46 -10.66 2.69
N SER A 223 -13.54 -9.34 2.84
CA SER A 223 -14.55 -8.52 2.17
C SER A 223 -14.26 -8.36 0.67
N TYR A 224 -15.31 -8.10 -0.09
CA TYR A 224 -15.24 -7.72 -1.49
C TYR A 224 -15.20 -6.20 -1.63
N ILE A 225 -14.51 -5.69 -2.65
CA ILE A 225 -14.29 -4.24 -2.88
C ILE A 225 -15.62 -3.47 -3.09
N TYR A 226 -16.70 -4.18 -3.37
CA TYR A 226 -18.04 -3.63 -3.60
C TYR A 226 -19.02 -3.96 -2.46
N ASP A 227 -18.56 -4.46 -1.32
CA ASP A 227 -19.39 -4.55 -0.10
C ASP A 227 -19.69 -3.15 0.46
N ASP A 228 -18.70 -2.22 0.36
CA ASP A 228 -18.83 -0.79 0.71
C ASP A 228 -19.48 0.05 -0.42
N VAL A 229 -20.26 -0.56 -1.31
CA VAL A 229 -20.97 0.14 -2.39
C VAL A 229 -21.94 1.19 -1.85
N ASN A 230 -22.00 2.34 -2.52
CA ASN A 230 -22.77 3.53 -2.12
C ASN A 230 -22.38 4.17 -0.77
N CYS A 231 -21.44 3.60 0.00
CA CYS A 231 -20.88 4.25 1.18
C CYS A 231 -20.15 5.54 0.80
N ASN A 232 -20.33 6.61 1.58
CA ASN A 232 -19.48 7.79 1.50
C ASN A 232 -18.07 7.40 1.99
N CYS A 233 -17.05 7.65 1.17
CA CYS A 233 -15.65 7.49 1.53
C CYS A 233 -14.85 8.74 1.14
N LYS A 234 -13.73 8.95 1.82
CA LYS A 234 -12.75 10.00 1.52
C LYS A 234 -11.56 9.39 0.82
N VAL A 235 -11.24 9.97 -0.32
CA VAL A 235 -10.14 9.55 -1.21
C VAL A 235 -9.01 10.56 -1.07
N PHE A 236 -7.83 10.08 -0.71
CA PHE A 236 -6.59 10.82 -0.84
C PHE A 236 -5.77 10.26 -2.00
N CYS A 237 -5.53 11.07 -3.04
CA CYS A 237 -4.94 10.62 -4.30
C CYS A 237 -4.00 11.66 -4.92
N LYS A 238 -3.26 11.24 -5.95
CA LYS A 238 -2.54 12.13 -6.87
C LYS A 238 -3.20 12.12 -8.25
N ILE A 239 -3.51 13.28 -8.80
CA ILE A 239 -4.20 13.39 -10.10
C ILE A 239 -3.22 13.09 -11.23
N ILE A 240 -3.61 12.20 -12.14
CA ILE A 240 -2.89 11.92 -13.40
C ILE A 240 -3.45 12.81 -14.51
N LYS A 241 -4.79 12.84 -14.63
CA LYS A 241 -5.51 13.50 -15.72
C LYS A 241 -6.81 14.11 -15.22
N VAL A 242 -7.14 15.28 -15.74
CA VAL A 242 -8.47 15.94 -15.65
C VAL A 242 -9.04 15.95 -17.07
N LEU A 243 -10.34 15.68 -17.24
CA LEU A 243 -10.97 15.64 -18.56
C LEU A 243 -11.53 17.01 -18.96
N ASN A 244 -11.40 17.32 -20.25
CA ASN A 244 -12.11 18.41 -20.92
C ASN A 244 -13.43 17.89 -21.53
N HIS A 245 -14.36 18.78 -21.91
CA HIS A 245 -15.72 18.42 -22.36
C HIS A 245 -15.81 17.34 -23.46
N ASN A 246 -14.84 17.29 -24.38
CA ASN A 246 -14.83 16.36 -25.51
C ASN A 246 -13.99 15.09 -25.25
N GLU A 247 -13.50 14.89 -24.03
CA GLU A 247 -12.65 13.76 -23.66
C GLU A 247 -13.40 12.68 -22.87
N LYS A 248 -12.82 11.48 -22.89
CA LYS A 248 -13.30 10.30 -22.17
C LYS A 248 -12.14 9.46 -21.62
N ILE A 249 -12.44 8.65 -20.61
CA ILE A 249 -11.57 7.57 -20.13
C ILE A 249 -12.20 6.25 -20.56
N ASN A 250 -11.48 5.46 -21.35
CA ASN A 250 -11.85 4.08 -21.64
C ASN A 250 -11.31 3.16 -20.55
N LEU A 251 -12.20 2.43 -19.88
CA LEU A 251 -11.88 1.52 -18.77
C LEU A 251 -11.17 0.24 -19.24
N LEU A 252 -11.22 -0.06 -20.54
CA LEU A 252 -10.45 -1.13 -21.20
C LEU A 252 -8.99 -0.74 -21.47
N SER A 253 -8.56 0.48 -21.12
CA SER A 253 -7.21 1.00 -21.39
C SER A 253 -6.06 0.10 -20.92
N LYS A 254 -6.25 -0.70 -19.86
CA LYS A 254 -5.30 -1.73 -19.40
C LYS A 254 -4.96 -2.80 -20.44
N THR A 255 -5.85 -3.05 -21.41
CA THR A 255 -5.70 -4.11 -22.41
C THR A 255 -4.71 -3.77 -23.53
N CYS A 256 -4.25 -2.51 -23.60
CA CYS A 256 -3.52 -1.91 -24.73
C CYS A 256 -4.26 -1.89 -26.09
N GLU A 257 -5.39 -2.61 -26.24
CA GLU A 257 -6.11 -2.85 -27.49
C GLU A 257 -7.59 -2.43 -27.36
N GLN A 258 -7.80 -1.17 -26.96
CA GLN A 258 -9.12 -0.61 -26.60
C GLN A 258 -10.18 -0.81 -27.69
N ASP A 259 -9.84 -0.55 -28.95
CA ASP A 259 -10.76 -0.66 -30.08
C ASP A 259 -11.16 -2.12 -30.36
N TYR A 260 -10.22 -3.06 -30.22
CA TYR A 260 -10.50 -4.50 -30.40
C TYR A 260 -11.47 -4.99 -29.32
N TYR A 261 -11.19 -4.71 -28.05
CA TYR A 261 -12.06 -5.16 -26.96
C TYR A 261 -13.40 -4.41 -26.92
N THR A 262 -13.46 -3.15 -27.34
CA THR A 262 -14.74 -2.44 -27.52
C THR A 262 -15.58 -3.13 -28.61
N LYS A 263 -14.97 -3.54 -29.73
CA LYS A 263 -15.66 -4.32 -30.79
C LYS A 263 -16.08 -5.71 -30.30
N LEU A 264 -15.29 -6.40 -29.47
CA LEU A 264 -15.65 -7.68 -28.86
C LEU A 264 -16.90 -7.57 -27.96
N LEU A 265 -17.00 -6.51 -27.17
CA LEU A 265 -18.14 -6.28 -26.28
C LEU A 265 -19.40 -5.86 -27.07
N LEU A 266 -19.24 -5.06 -28.13
CA LEU A 266 -20.32 -4.77 -29.08
C LEU A 266 -20.77 -6.00 -29.88
N GLN A 267 -19.86 -6.93 -30.18
CA GLN A 267 -20.21 -8.24 -30.74
C GLN A 267 -20.97 -9.08 -29.71
N THR A 268 -20.49 -9.16 -28.47
CA THR A 268 -21.12 -9.89 -27.36
C THR A 268 -22.57 -9.46 -27.13
N LYS A 269 -22.89 -8.17 -27.29
CA LYS A 269 -24.28 -7.68 -27.25
C LYS A 269 -25.22 -8.49 -28.16
N GLN A 270 -24.81 -8.82 -29.38
CA GLN A 270 -25.66 -9.55 -30.34
C GLN A 270 -26.04 -10.95 -29.82
N PHE A 271 -25.17 -11.58 -29.02
CA PHE A 271 -25.42 -12.87 -28.38
C PHE A 271 -26.38 -12.72 -27.19
N LEU A 272 -26.24 -11.64 -26.41
CA LEU A 272 -27.19 -11.30 -25.34
C LEU A 272 -28.59 -10.96 -25.87
N ASP A 273 -28.67 -10.26 -27.00
CA ASP A 273 -29.94 -9.96 -27.67
C ASP A 273 -30.66 -11.26 -28.11
N ILE A 274 -29.92 -12.30 -28.56
CA ILE A 274 -30.47 -13.64 -28.85
C ILE A 274 -30.97 -14.34 -27.58
N LEU A 275 -30.24 -14.28 -26.46
CA LEU A 275 -30.68 -14.86 -25.19
C LEU A 275 -31.99 -14.19 -24.70
N ASN A 276 -32.07 -12.87 -24.79
CA ASN A 276 -33.26 -12.10 -24.42
C ASN A 276 -34.48 -12.45 -25.29
N GLN A 277 -34.29 -12.65 -26.60
CA GLN A 277 -35.33 -13.16 -27.52
C GLN A 277 -35.84 -14.57 -27.14
N ASN A 278 -35.03 -15.37 -26.44
CA ASN A 278 -35.40 -16.67 -25.91
C ASN A 278 -35.89 -16.61 -24.44
N ASN A 279 -36.27 -15.43 -23.95
CA ASN A 279 -36.75 -15.15 -22.58
C ASN A 279 -35.70 -15.40 -21.47
N ILE A 280 -34.41 -15.43 -21.80
CA ILE A 280 -33.33 -15.47 -20.80
C ILE A 280 -33.00 -14.03 -20.40
N LEU A 281 -33.24 -13.69 -19.13
CA LEU A 281 -32.97 -12.36 -18.57
C LEU A 281 -31.46 -12.05 -18.63
N VAL A 282 -31.08 -11.04 -19.42
CA VAL A 282 -29.69 -10.55 -19.53
C VAL A 282 -29.47 -9.25 -18.74
N PRO A 283 -28.26 -9.03 -18.18
CA PRO A 283 -27.92 -7.79 -17.48
C PRO A 283 -27.71 -6.61 -18.45
N GLU A 284 -27.59 -5.41 -17.89
CA GLU A 284 -27.27 -4.20 -18.65
C GLU A 284 -25.91 -4.27 -19.36
N MET A 285 -25.79 -3.51 -20.45
CA MET A 285 -24.62 -3.50 -21.32
C MET A 285 -23.37 -2.89 -20.67
N PHE A 286 -22.21 -3.30 -21.17
CA PHE A 286 -20.90 -2.87 -20.64
C PHE A 286 -20.73 -1.34 -20.68
N SER A 287 -20.53 -0.73 -19.51
CA SER A 287 -20.25 0.70 -19.39
C SER A 287 -18.73 0.91 -19.43
N CYS A 288 -18.16 0.93 -20.64
CA CYS A 288 -16.71 0.95 -20.85
C CYS A 288 -16.08 2.35 -20.86
N GLU A 289 -16.87 3.42 -20.92
CA GLU A 289 -16.37 4.78 -21.10
C GLU A 289 -16.93 5.74 -20.06
N VAL A 290 -16.05 6.54 -19.44
CA VAL A 290 -16.44 7.61 -18.52
C VAL A 290 -16.20 8.95 -19.20
N MET A 291 -17.26 9.74 -19.33
CA MET A 291 -17.27 11.06 -19.96
C MET A 291 -16.92 12.18 -18.95
N TYR A 292 -16.67 13.38 -19.46
CA TYR A 292 -16.66 14.62 -18.66
C TYR A 292 -17.96 14.79 -17.82
N PRO A 293 -17.89 15.37 -16.59
CA PRO A 293 -16.69 15.75 -15.84
C PRO A 293 -16.09 14.56 -15.07
N ALA A 294 -14.79 14.31 -15.25
CA ALA A 294 -14.11 13.19 -14.59
C ALA A 294 -12.59 13.37 -14.48
N ILE A 295 -11.99 12.74 -13.46
CA ILE A 295 -10.55 12.72 -13.23
C ILE A 295 -10.02 11.28 -13.20
N GLN A 296 -8.78 11.08 -13.63
CA GLN A 296 -8.04 9.84 -13.40
C GLN A 296 -6.95 10.10 -12.36
N ALA A 297 -6.89 9.28 -11.31
CA ALA A 297 -5.97 9.50 -10.19
C ALA A 297 -5.36 8.19 -9.64
N ILE A 298 -4.19 8.33 -9.01
CA ILE A 298 -3.55 7.25 -8.24
C ILE A 298 -4.05 7.34 -6.79
N PRO A 299 -4.83 6.37 -6.29
CA PRO A 299 -5.24 6.34 -4.89
C PRO A 299 -4.04 6.02 -3.99
N ILE A 300 -3.81 6.88 -3.00
CA ILE A 300 -2.79 6.71 -1.97
C ILE A 300 -3.44 6.08 -0.72
N ALA A 301 -4.60 6.60 -0.31
CA ALA A 301 -5.43 6.02 0.72
C ALA A 301 -6.92 6.27 0.46
N MET A 302 -7.80 5.39 0.95
CA MET A 302 -9.24 5.62 1.06
C MET A 302 -9.70 5.23 2.46
N TYR A 303 -10.59 6.02 3.05
CA TYR A 303 -11.05 5.86 4.43
C TYR A 303 -12.49 6.37 4.61
N ILE A 304 -13.17 5.86 5.64
CA ILE A 304 -14.55 6.21 6.02
C ILE A 304 -14.52 6.89 7.39
#